data_AF-A0AB34JRZ6-F1
#
_entry.id   AF-A0AB34JRZ6-F1
#
_cell.length_a   1.000
_cell.length_b   1.000
_cell.length_c   1.000
_cell.angle_alpha   90.00
_cell.angle_beta   90.00
_cell.angle_gamma   90.00
#
_symmetry.space_group_name_H-M   'P 1'
#
loop_
_entity.id
_entity.type
_entity.pdbx_description
1 polymer ?
#
loop_
_entity_poly.entity_id
_entity_poly.type
_entity_poly.pdbx_seq_one_letter_code
_entity_poly.pdbx_strand_id
1 'polypeptide(L)'
;MHAQQPASYWTSGAKILTNAWSHGSKFPAQASDRVGEPVELRLNGVSWSGMESSPCVLGGLEKHDARDYLKQIGETMGFNALRIPFAADALLSALQPPLCVDDKLLSGYNKRYTKLSYSEQLSLFIQEAADYGLLVMLDLHRMESKRTQQPSGSVSNVDVMSRAWTKLARELCDATKYWNLFAFDLRNEPFLAHWGKPRDFEATGYAANERWDTVAARLGNEIQKACPRVLVMVEGVAGFVSMPDDASSMLPAVIGEQIIPGIGTWWGENLRGVLKNPVHLDAASDKVVYSPHTYGPSVYNQKQFGASDFPDNLNSIWDQQFGFIAKQGIAPIVIGEWGGKYHDDPDSIYGSKDRIWHGQLLQYIAENRIAGSFYWAYNPTSSDTGGLIWDWYNMEPDQQKVGLLSRLASTKVPVALHPPPPFPPPEPPLLPPWPDDPPSPPSPLPPRPPPPPSPPPHPAAPPSPSPPPCAPPQPPSPPPPPPPPSPPDWVSLLLAESAQETPPPPSPPPPVTVIQLVAKASTGLPVRVACIGGVMFLGLLLLKRLNRRQEYDDDRVHDPHERKIPRQRASRWARRSSRKKTNRRKAQQNELESTESELSDCEQITVQEDSEETDNEEDCSLEQKRRRKSRKPGHA
;
A
#
# COMPACT_ATOMS: atom_id res chain seq x y z
N MET A 1 -38.35 17.97 11.56
CA MET A 1 -37.51 16.84 11.09
C MET A 1 -36.54 17.39 10.06
N HIS A 2 -35.33 17.79 10.47
CA HIS A 2 -34.29 18.17 9.52
C HIS A 2 -33.60 16.88 9.08
N ALA A 3 -33.76 16.53 7.80
CA ALA A 3 -32.99 15.47 7.18
C ALA A 3 -31.51 15.82 7.32
N GLN A 4 -30.75 14.98 8.02
CA GLN A 4 -29.29 15.05 8.07
C GLN A 4 -28.78 14.98 6.64
N GLN A 5 -28.19 16.06 6.13
CA GLN A 5 -27.51 15.99 4.84
C GLN A 5 -26.29 15.07 4.99
N PRO A 6 -26.13 14.04 4.16
CA PRO A 6 -24.96 13.18 4.20
C PRO A 6 -23.69 14.00 3.91
N ALA A 7 -22.58 13.57 4.48
CA ALA A 7 -21.32 14.28 4.40
C ALA A 7 -20.85 14.49 2.93
N SER A 8 -20.74 15.76 2.50
CA SER A 8 -20.12 16.17 1.24
C SER A 8 -18.59 16.07 1.35
N TYR A 9 -18.07 14.85 1.19
CA TYR A 9 -16.62 14.58 1.13
C TYR A 9 -15.93 15.17 -0.13
N TRP A 10 -16.64 15.77 -1.08
CA TRP A 10 -16.07 16.20 -2.36
C TRP A 10 -16.76 17.46 -2.85
N THR A 11 -15.97 18.45 -3.30
CA THR A 11 -16.36 19.57 -4.20
C THR A 11 -15.19 20.56 -4.36
N SER A 12 -14.04 20.13 -4.93
CA SER A 12 -13.04 21.07 -5.51
C SER A 12 -11.86 20.37 -6.21
N GLY A 13 -12.01 19.94 -7.47
CA GLY A 13 -10.86 19.52 -8.32
C GLY A 13 -9.92 18.50 -7.67
N ALA A 14 -8.59 18.73 -7.73
CA ALA A 14 -7.55 17.84 -7.20
C ALA A 14 -7.43 17.79 -5.65
N LYS A 15 -8.43 18.27 -4.90
CA LYS A 15 -8.43 18.26 -3.43
C LYS A 15 -9.46 17.31 -2.88
N ILE A 16 -9.12 16.69 -1.75
CA ILE A 16 -10.06 15.95 -0.91
C ILE A 16 -10.67 16.92 0.10
N LEU A 17 -12.00 17.00 0.15
CA LEU A 17 -12.69 17.85 1.12
C LEU A 17 -13.48 16.98 2.13
N THR A 18 -13.93 17.58 3.22
CA THR A 18 -14.90 16.92 4.09
C THR A 18 -15.69 17.94 4.88
N ASN A 19 -17.00 17.74 4.96
CA ASN A 19 -17.89 18.49 5.85
C ASN A 19 -18.24 17.69 7.12
N ALA A 20 -17.62 16.52 7.34
CA ALA A 20 -17.94 15.62 8.45
C ALA A 20 -17.85 16.30 9.84
N TRP A 21 -17.10 17.41 9.93
CA TRP A 21 -16.86 18.16 11.16
C TRP A 21 -17.41 19.58 11.14
N SER A 22 -18.08 19.99 10.06
CA SER A 22 -18.53 21.37 9.88
C SER A 22 -19.97 21.61 10.38
N HIS A 23 -20.76 20.57 10.65
CA HIS A 23 -22.15 20.71 11.10
C HIS A 23 -22.37 20.35 12.57
N GLY A 24 -22.45 21.37 13.44
CA GLY A 24 -23.18 21.35 14.72
C GLY A 24 -22.87 20.21 15.70
N SER A 25 -21.79 19.49 15.50
CA SER A 25 -21.47 18.28 16.24
C SER A 25 -20.62 18.65 17.45
N LYS A 26 -20.77 17.89 18.54
CA LYS A 26 -20.15 18.13 19.87
C LYS A 26 -18.62 18.06 19.89
N PHE A 27 -17.97 18.08 18.73
CA PHE A 27 -16.52 18.07 18.61
C PHE A 27 -15.98 19.45 18.92
N PRO A 28 -14.90 19.58 19.71
CA PRO A 28 -14.27 20.87 19.93
C PRO A 28 -13.81 21.43 18.57
N ALA A 29 -14.38 22.58 18.20
CA ALA A 29 -14.08 23.31 16.98
C ALA A 29 -12.57 23.63 16.92
N GLN A 30 -11.81 22.84 16.16
CA GLN A 30 -10.43 23.17 15.77
C GLN A 30 -10.12 22.88 14.30
N ALA A 31 -11.10 22.43 13.49
CA ALA A 31 -10.88 22.17 12.07
C ALA A 31 -11.41 23.29 11.14
N SER A 32 -12.30 24.15 11.62
CA SER A 32 -12.59 25.46 11.02
C SER A 32 -13.25 26.37 12.06
N ASP A 33 -12.90 27.66 12.08
CA ASP A 33 -13.58 28.65 12.93
C ASP A 33 -14.99 28.99 12.40
N ARG A 34 -15.49 28.27 11.38
CA ARG A 34 -16.76 28.51 10.70
C ARG A 34 -17.52 27.22 10.51
N VAL A 35 -18.54 27.03 11.34
CA VAL A 35 -19.58 26.00 11.18
C VAL A 35 -20.13 26.07 9.74
N GLY A 36 -20.05 24.97 9.00
CA GLY A 36 -20.60 24.79 7.66
C GLY A 36 -19.58 24.71 6.51
N GLU A 37 -18.33 25.13 6.70
CA GLU A 37 -17.33 25.13 5.60
C GLU A 37 -16.63 23.76 5.45
N PRO A 38 -16.47 23.23 4.21
CA PRO A 38 -15.66 22.05 3.94
C PRO A 38 -14.19 22.25 4.32
N VAL A 39 -13.57 21.24 4.94
CA VAL A 39 -12.15 21.24 5.30
C VAL A 39 -11.36 20.41 4.30
N GLU A 40 -10.20 20.93 3.86
CA GLU A 40 -9.26 20.16 3.04
C GLU A 40 -8.64 19.03 3.87
N LEU A 41 -8.77 17.80 3.39
CA LEU A 41 -8.21 16.62 4.03
C LEU A 41 -6.79 16.38 3.48
N ARG A 42 -5.81 16.44 4.37
CA ARG A 42 -4.44 16.00 4.15
C ARG A 42 -4.21 14.68 4.87
N LEU A 43 -3.89 13.65 4.10
CA LEU A 43 -3.69 12.30 4.62
C LEU A 43 -2.20 12.08 4.91
N ASN A 44 -1.87 11.95 6.19
CA ASN A 44 -0.62 11.34 6.62
C ASN A 44 -0.96 9.96 7.16
N GLY A 45 -0.91 8.96 6.28
CA GLY A 45 -1.33 7.61 6.57
C GLY A 45 -0.17 6.62 6.66
N VAL A 46 -0.47 5.44 7.18
CA VAL A 46 0.46 4.30 7.22
C VAL A 46 -0.27 3.01 6.89
N SER A 47 0.40 2.10 6.17
CA SER A 47 -0.11 0.77 5.89
C SER A 47 0.18 -0.18 7.07
N TRP A 48 -0.83 -0.92 7.53
CA TRP A 48 -0.68 -2.00 8.52
C TRP A 48 -1.10 -3.32 7.89
N SER A 49 -0.12 -4.12 7.49
CA SER A 49 -0.33 -5.38 6.80
C SER A 49 -0.51 -6.56 7.75
N GLY A 50 -1.01 -7.66 7.22
CA GLY A 50 -1.18 -8.94 7.87
C GLY A 50 -2.41 -9.66 7.34
N MET A 51 -3.56 -8.99 7.26
CA MET A 51 -4.83 -9.63 6.92
C MET A 51 -4.87 -10.17 5.49
N GLU A 52 -4.08 -9.63 4.57
CA GLU A 52 -3.91 -10.11 3.21
C GLU A 52 -3.18 -11.45 3.11
N SER A 53 -2.60 -11.94 4.21
CA SER A 53 -1.85 -13.20 4.20
C SER A 53 -2.17 -14.07 5.41
N SER A 54 -1.97 -15.38 5.29
CA SER A 54 -2.10 -16.30 6.42
C SER A 54 -1.21 -15.84 7.59
N PRO A 55 -1.75 -15.69 8.82
CA PRO A 55 -2.98 -16.31 9.31
C PRO A 55 -4.26 -15.45 9.22
N CYS A 56 -4.31 -14.43 8.37
CA CYS A 56 -5.48 -13.58 8.08
C CYS A 56 -5.86 -12.60 9.21
N VAL A 57 -4.87 -12.13 9.95
CA VAL A 57 -5.02 -11.12 11.02
C VAL A 57 -3.96 -10.04 10.81
N LEU A 58 -4.19 -8.84 11.34
CA LEU A 58 -3.16 -7.80 11.34
C LEU A 58 -1.89 -8.29 12.05
N GLY A 59 -0.73 -7.90 11.52
CA GLY A 59 0.56 -8.30 12.10
C GLY A 59 0.72 -7.77 13.53
N GLY A 60 1.31 -8.57 14.41
CA GLY A 60 1.65 -8.17 15.78
C GLY A 60 0.54 -8.35 16.81
N LEU A 61 -0.67 -8.74 16.43
CA LEU A 61 -1.78 -8.93 17.38
C LEU A 61 -1.54 -10.09 18.37
N GLU A 62 -0.55 -10.94 18.14
CA GLU A 62 -0.10 -11.94 19.10
C GLU A 62 0.83 -11.36 20.20
N LYS A 63 1.27 -10.11 20.06
CA LYS A 63 2.23 -9.46 20.96
C LYS A 63 1.64 -8.40 21.87
N HIS A 64 0.70 -7.59 21.37
CA HIS A 64 0.05 -6.50 22.10
C HIS A 64 -1.39 -6.31 21.67
N ASP A 65 -2.16 -5.56 22.46
CA ASP A 65 -3.53 -5.20 22.14
C ASP A 65 -3.57 -4.30 20.88
N ALA A 66 -4.53 -4.53 19.97
CA ALA A 66 -4.71 -3.70 18.78
C ALA A 66 -4.79 -2.19 19.10
N ARG A 67 -5.36 -1.84 20.25
CA ARG A 67 -5.51 -0.46 20.74
C ARG A 67 -4.20 0.20 21.10
N ASP A 68 -3.20 -0.57 21.56
CA ASP A 68 -1.87 -0.03 21.87
C ASP A 68 -1.15 0.41 20.60
N TYR A 69 -1.29 -0.39 19.52
CA TYR A 69 -0.80 -0.04 18.20
C TYR A 69 -1.52 1.19 17.63
N LEU A 70 -2.86 1.21 17.68
CA LEU A 70 -3.66 2.35 17.19
C LEU A 70 -3.34 3.64 17.94
N LYS A 71 -3.18 3.57 19.27
CA LYS A 71 -2.74 4.69 20.09
C LYS A 71 -1.36 5.19 19.68
N GLN A 72 -0.41 4.27 19.45
CA GLN A 72 0.93 4.68 19.02
C GLN A 72 0.90 5.35 17.65
N ILE A 73 0.16 4.79 16.69
CA ILE A 73 0.04 5.33 15.33
C ILE A 73 -0.63 6.71 15.34
N GLY A 74 -1.80 6.82 15.99
CA GLY A 74 -2.60 8.05 15.98
C GLY A 74 -2.09 9.14 16.92
N GLU A 75 -1.86 8.81 18.19
CA GLU A 75 -1.54 9.80 19.22
C GLU A 75 -0.03 10.08 19.33
N THR A 76 0.80 9.04 19.27
CA THR A 76 2.25 9.18 19.48
C THR A 76 2.98 9.60 18.20
N MET A 77 2.65 8.99 17.05
CA MET A 77 3.29 9.28 15.77
C MET A 77 2.55 10.34 14.94
N GLY A 78 1.27 10.61 15.23
CA GLY A 78 0.49 11.67 14.59
C GLY A 78 -0.05 11.33 13.20
N PHE A 79 -0.13 10.04 12.84
CA PHE A 79 -0.83 9.62 11.62
C PHE A 79 -2.34 9.81 11.78
N ASN A 80 -3.05 10.10 10.70
CA ASN A 80 -4.50 10.29 10.71
C ASN A 80 -5.26 9.27 9.86
N ALA A 81 -4.55 8.34 9.22
CA ALA A 81 -5.16 7.33 8.37
C ALA A 81 -4.39 6.00 8.37
N LEU A 82 -5.11 4.92 8.11
CA LEU A 82 -4.63 3.56 7.98
C LEU A 82 -5.04 2.98 6.61
N ARG A 83 -4.10 2.36 5.90
CA ARG A 83 -4.37 1.48 4.76
C ARG A 83 -4.29 0.05 5.25
N ILE A 84 -5.35 -0.72 5.04
CA ILE A 84 -5.51 -2.09 5.55
C ILE A 84 -5.62 -3.07 4.38
N PRO A 85 -4.48 -3.71 4.01
CA PRO A 85 -4.44 -4.81 3.07
C PRO A 85 -5.30 -6.00 3.51
N PHE A 86 -6.10 -6.55 2.60
CA PHE A 86 -6.90 -7.76 2.83
C PHE A 86 -6.89 -8.71 1.61
N ALA A 87 -7.35 -9.94 1.80
CA ALA A 87 -7.43 -10.96 0.76
C ALA A 87 -8.88 -11.35 0.40
N ALA A 88 -9.19 -11.48 -0.90
CA ALA A 88 -10.54 -11.80 -1.37
C ALA A 88 -11.00 -13.21 -0.95
N ASP A 89 -10.15 -14.23 -1.08
CA ASP A 89 -10.47 -15.62 -0.70
C ASP A 89 -10.85 -15.73 0.79
N ALA A 90 -10.07 -15.09 1.66
CA ALA A 90 -10.25 -15.05 3.10
C ALA A 90 -11.60 -14.38 3.45
N LEU A 91 -11.89 -13.25 2.83
CA LEU A 91 -13.14 -12.53 3.01
C LEU A 91 -14.36 -13.32 2.53
N LEU A 92 -14.26 -13.99 1.37
CA LEU A 92 -15.39 -14.66 0.74
C LEU A 92 -15.60 -16.09 1.24
N SER A 93 -14.58 -16.72 1.83
CA SER A 93 -14.59 -18.09 2.38
C SER A 93 -15.15 -19.19 1.44
N ALA A 94 -15.39 -18.87 0.17
CA ALA A 94 -16.01 -19.72 -0.86
C ALA A 94 -14.98 -20.48 -1.71
N LEU A 95 -13.69 -20.18 -1.55
CA LEU A 95 -12.58 -20.96 -2.12
C LEU A 95 -12.08 -21.89 -0.99
N GLN A 96 -12.38 -23.20 -1.07
CA GLN A 96 -12.07 -24.16 0.01
C GLN A 96 -10.55 -24.40 0.24
N PRO A 97 -10.12 -24.85 1.44
CA PRO A 97 -10.70 -24.69 2.78
C PRO A 97 -10.11 -23.45 3.50
N PRO A 98 -10.75 -22.94 4.59
CA PRO A 98 -10.42 -21.61 5.13
C PRO A 98 -9.00 -21.55 5.72
N LEU A 99 -8.13 -20.76 5.11
CA LEU A 99 -6.74 -20.55 5.57
C LEU A 99 -6.64 -19.37 6.54
N CYS A 100 -7.56 -19.24 7.49
CA CYS A 100 -7.63 -18.06 8.34
C CYS A 100 -7.95 -18.37 9.81
N VAL A 101 -7.05 -17.88 10.66
CA VAL A 101 -6.97 -17.82 12.14
C VAL A 101 -7.15 -19.14 12.93
N ASP A 102 -6.06 -19.52 13.62
CA ASP A 102 -6.11 -20.30 14.86
C ASP A 102 -6.42 -19.33 16.01
N ASP A 103 -7.60 -19.44 16.64
CA ASP A 103 -8.04 -18.63 17.79
C ASP A 103 -6.96 -18.52 18.89
N LYS A 104 -6.03 -19.48 18.98
CA LYS A 104 -4.90 -19.42 19.93
C LYS A 104 -4.01 -18.20 19.72
N LEU A 105 -3.79 -17.75 18.48
CA LEU A 105 -2.96 -16.57 18.19
C LEU A 105 -3.51 -15.30 18.83
N LEU A 106 -4.84 -15.17 18.84
CA LEU A 106 -5.54 -13.99 19.36
C LEU A 106 -5.98 -14.16 20.83
N SER A 107 -5.87 -15.37 21.38
CA SER A 107 -6.33 -15.70 22.73
C SER A 107 -5.61 -14.97 23.87
N GLY A 108 -4.50 -14.27 23.59
CA GLY A 108 -3.80 -13.42 24.53
C GLY A 108 -4.46 -12.04 24.67
N TYR A 109 -3.82 -11.02 24.08
CA TYR A 109 -4.21 -9.62 24.19
C TYR A 109 -5.49 -9.28 23.42
N ASN A 110 -5.80 -10.03 22.35
CA ASN A 110 -6.85 -9.67 21.39
C ASN A 110 -8.01 -10.67 21.38
N LYS A 111 -8.43 -11.18 22.55
CA LYS A 111 -9.52 -12.17 22.68
C LYS A 111 -10.82 -11.75 21.99
N ARG A 112 -11.09 -10.45 21.91
CA ARG A 112 -12.28 -9.90 21.23
C ARG A 112 -12.32 -10.13 19.71
N TYR A 113 -11.18 -10.43 19.09
CA TYR A 113 -11.08 -10.82 17.69
C TYR A 113 -11.23 -12.34 17.48
N THR A 114 -11.24 -13.14 18.55
CA THR A 114 -11.45 -14.60 18.45
C THR A 114 -12.87 -14.90 18.00
N LYS A 115 -13.04 -16.00 17.24
CA LYS A 115 -14.35 -16.46 16.72
C LYS A 115 -15.11 -15.48 15.83
N LEU A 116 -14.50 -14.34 15.47
CA LEU A 116 -15.05 -13.42 14.49
C LEU A 116 -14.71 -13.89 13.08
N SER A 117 -15.68 -13.81 12.17
CA SER A 117 -15.41 -13.93 10.75
C SER A 117 -14.44 -12.84 10.27
N TYR A 118 -13.83 -13.04 9.11
CA TYR A 118 -12.87 -12.09 8.54
C TYR A 118 -13.47 -10.67 8.39
N SER A 119 -14.72 -10.56 7.92
CA SER A 119 -15.44 -9.28 7.83
C SER A 119 -15.77 -8.68 9.20
N GLU A 120 -16.05 -9.50 10.21
CA GLU A 120 -16.31 -9.01 11.59
C GLU A 120 -15.02 -8.51 12.25
N GLN A 121 -13.86 -9.13 11.96
CA GLN A 121 -12.56 -8.63 12.41
C GLN A 121 -12.25 -7.25 11.81
N LEU A 122 -12.46 -7.07 10.49
CA LEU A 122 -12.36 -5.75 9.85
C LEU A 122 -13.34 -4.73 10.46
N SER A 123 -14.59 -5.14 10.67
CA SER A 123 -15.63 -4.30 11.30
C SER A 123 -15.23 -3.83 12.70
N LEU A 124 -14.73 -4.74 13.54
CA LEU A 124 -14.25 -4.39 14.88
C LEU A 124 -13.05 -3.45 14.79
N PHE A 125 -12.06 -3.77 13.97
CA PHE A 125 -10.86 -2.95 13.81
C PHE A 125 -11.17 -1.51 13.36
N ILE A 126 -12.06 -1.34 12.38
CA ILE A 126 -12.48 0.00 11.90
C ILE A 126 -13.07 0.82 13.05
N GLN A 127 -13.92 0.20 13.88
CA GLN A 127 -14.51 0.88 15.05
C GLN A 127 -13.43 1.24 16.09
N GLU A 128 -12.47 0.36 16.36
CA GLU A 128 -11.38 0.67 17.29
C GLU A 128 -10.47 1.78 16.77
N ALA A 129 -10.18 1.81 15.47
CA ALA A 129 -9.42 2.89 14.84
C ALA A 129 -10.12 4.26 14.97
N ALA A 130 -11.46 4.27 14.99
CA ALA A 130 -12.26 5.48 15.14
C ALA A 130 -12.02 6.18 16.49
N ASP A 131 -11.80 5.42 17.56
CA ASP A 131 -11.52 5.94 18.91
C ASP A 131 -10.19 6.71 18.98
N TYR A 132 -9.29 6.48 18.02
CA TYR A 132 -7.99 7.15 17.91
C TYR A 132 -7.95 8.17 16.77
N GLY A 133 -9.09 8.51 16.17
CA GLY A 133 -9.18 9.49 15.09
C GLY A 133 -8.47 9.03 13.82
N LEU A 134 -8.41 7.71 13.58
CA LEU A 134 -7.78 7.15 12.39
C LEU A 134 -8.84 6.83 11.33
N LEU A 135 -8.72 7.49 10.17
CA LEU A 135 -9.46 7.13 8.97
C LEU A 135 -8.96 5.77 8.45
N VAL A 136 -9.84 4.96 7.89
CA VAL A 136 -9.49 3.64 7.35
C VAL A 136 -9.80 3.56 5.86
N MET A 137 -8.80 3.11 5.11
CA MET A 137 -8.89 2.67 3.73
C MET A 137 -8.69 1.17 3.69
N LEU A 138 -9.62 0.43 3.07
CA LEU A 138 -9.44 -1.01 2.83
C LEU A 138 -8.82 -1.20 1.46
N ASP A 139 -7.89 -2.12 1.35
CA ASP A 139 -7.15 -2.43 0.12
C ASP A 139 -7.30 -3.92 -0.23
N LEU A 140 -7.86 -4.20 -1.42
CA LEU A 140 -7.85 -5.56 -1.95
C LEU A 140 -6.45 -5.92 -2.44
N HIS A 141 -5.64 -6.36 -1.49
CA HIS A 141 -4.22 -6.53 -1.68
C HIS A 141 -3.86 -7.84 -2.38
N ARG A 142 -4.63 -8.90 -2.09
CA ARG A 142 -4.45 -10.22 -2.70
C ARG A 142 -5.76 -10.86 -3.09
N MET A 143 -5.70 -11.67 -4.14
CA MET A 143 -6.80 -12.60 -4.45
C MET A 143 -6.80 -13.79 -3.50
N GLU A 144 -5.60 -14.25 -3.13
CA GLU A 144 -5.37 -15.41 -2.27
C GLU A 144 -4.46 -15.09 -1.07
N SER A 145 -4.91 -15.49 0.11
CA SER A 145 -4.25 -15.28 1.40
C SER A 145 -3.05 -16.20 1.63
N LYS A 146 -2.95 -17.33 0.91
CA LYS A 146 -1.82 -18.25 1.03
C LYS A 146 -0.59 -17.67 0.33
N ARG A 147 0.48 -17.40 1.09
CA ARG A 147 1.76 -16.87 0.59
C ARG A 147 2.52 -17.79 -0.38
N THR A 148 2.03 -18.99 -0.68
CA THR A 148 2.74 -19.92 -1.58
C THR A 148 2.64 -19.53 -3.05
N GLN A 149 1.73 -18.62 -3.41
CA GLN A 149 1.69 -18.01 -4.74
C GLN A 149 2.32 -16.61 -4.69
N GLN A 150 3.10 -16.26 -5.71
CA GLN A 150 3.52 -14.87 -5.93
C GLN A 150 2.26 -13.98 -5.96
N PRO A 151 2.31 -12.74 -5.46
CA PRO A 151 1.17 -11.83 -5.59
C PRO A 151 0.77 -11.72 -7.06
N SER A 152 -0.50 -12.00 -7.38
CA SER A 152 -0.99 -11.93 -8.76
C SER A 152 -1.42 -10.50 -9.06
N GLY A 153 -0.65 -9.75 -9.83
CA GLY A 153 -1.02 -8.41 -10.33
C GLY A 153 -2.14 -8.41 -11.38
N SER A 154 -2.85 -9.53 -11.55
CA SER A 154 -3.93 -9.66 -12.52
C SER A 154 -5.23 -9.05 -11.99
N VAL A 155 -6.01 -8.53 -12.94
CA VAL A 155 -7.36 -7.98 -12.72
C VAL A 155 -8.44 -8.79 -13.43
N SER A 156 -8.05 -9.92 -14.03
CA SER A 156 -8.92 -10.79 -14.84
C SER A 156 -10.12 -11.35 -14.07
N ASN A 157 -9.98 -11.60 -12.77
CA ASN A 157 -11.02 -12.19 -11.93
C ASN A 157 -11.93 -11.13 -11.28
N VAL A 158 -12.43 -10.22 -12.12
CA VAL A 158 -13.25 -9.08 -11.70
C VAL A 158 -14.51 -9.47 -10.94
N ASP A 159 -15.11 -10.63 -11.23
CA ASP A 159 -16.33 -11.07 -10.53
C ASP A 159 -16.05 -11.45 -9.07
N VAL A 160 -14.86 -12.00 -8.77
CA VAL A 160 -14.44 -12.25 -7.38
C VAL A 160 -14.19 -10.92 -6.65
N MET A 161 -13.47 -9.98 -7.29
CA MET A 161 -13.22 -8.65 -6.72
C MET A 161 -14.54 -7.89 -6.46
N SER A 162 -15.47 -7.94 -7.43
CA SER A 162 -16.82 -7.37 -7.35
C SER A 162 -17.59 -7.90 -6.14
N ARG A 163 -17.60 -9.23 -5.93
CA ARG A 163 -18.27 -9.85 -4.79
C ARG A 163 -17.63 -9.45 -3.46
N ALA A 164 -16.30 -9.43 -3.38
CA ALA A 164 -15.57 -8.99 -2.19
C ALA A 164 -15.94 -7.55 -1.83
N TRP A 165 -15.86 -6.64 -2.80
CA TRP A 165 -16.20 -5.23 -2.59
C TRP A 165 -17.65 -5.00 -2.26
N THR A 166 -18.57 -5.63 -2.98
CA THR A 166 -20.01 -5.49 -2.73
C THR A 166 -20.39 -6.01 -1.35
N LYS A 167 -19.74 -7.08 -0.86
CA LYS A 167 -19.92 -7.58 0.51
C LYS A 167 -19.50 -6.53 1.55
N LEU A 168 -18.26 -6.02 1.48
CA LEU A 168 -17.77 -5.01 2.41
C LEU A 168 -18.55 -3.70 2.32
N ALA A 169 -18.88 -3.24 1.11
CA ALA A 169 -19.67 -2.04 0.88
C ALA A 169 -21.03 -2.15 1.59
N ARG A 170 -21.73 -3.27 1.49
CA ARG A 170 -23.03 -3.47 2.17
C ARG A 170 -22.90 -3.57 3.69
N GLU A 171 -21.86 -4.24 4.19
CA GLU A 171 -21.68 -4.50 5.62
C GLU A 171 -21.12 -3.28 6.38
N LEU A 172 -20.38 -2.40 5.70
CA LEU A 172 -19.61 -1.32 6.33
C LEU A 172 -20.04 0.10 5.90
N CYS A 173 -21.14 0.26 5.14
CA CYS A 173 -21.56 1.59 4.71
C CYS A 173 -22.22 2.45 5.80
N ASP A 174 -22.68 1.87 6.91
CA ASP A 174 -23.34 2.64 7.98
C ASP A 174 -22.40 3.71 8.54
N ALA A 175 -22.62 4.97 8.17
CA ALA A 175 -21.79 6.10 8.57
C ALA A 175 -21.91 6.41 10.06
N THR A 176 -22.93 5.91 10.76
CA THR A 176 -23.04 6.09 12.22
C THR A 176 -22.11 5.16 12.98
N LYS A 177 -21.78 4.00 12.39
CA LYS A 177 -20.91 2.98 12.97
C LYS A 177 -19.49 3.02 12.43
N TYR A 178 -19.33 3.30 11.14
CA TYR A 178 -18.05 3.27 10.42
C TYR A 178 -17.73 4.63 9.79
N TRP A 179 -17.95 5.73 10.52
CA TRP A 179 -17.75 7.10 10.02
C TRP A 179 -16.33 7.32 9.47
N ASN A 180 -15.34 6.63 10.05
CA ASN A 180 -13.92 6.74 9.72
C ASN A 180 -13.51 5.84 8.52
N LEU A 181 -14.34 4.90 8.07
CA LEU A 181 -14.11 4.20 6.81
C LEU A 181 -14.39 5.17 5.66
N PHE A 182 -13.36 5.59 4.92
CA PHE A 182 -13.51 6.67 3.94
C PHE A 182 -13.25 6.24 2.49
N ALA A 183 -12.52 5.13 2.27
CA ALA A 183 -12.06 4.74 0.94
C ALA A 183 -11.91 3.22 0.76
N PHE A 184 -12.10 2.78 -0.48
CA PHE A 184 -11.74 1.45 -0.95
C PHE A 184 -10.70 1.55 -2.07
N ASP A 185 -9.58 0.87 -1.88
CA ASP A 185 -8.47 0.75 -2.82
C ASP A 185 -8.60 -0.54 -3.62
N LEU A 186 -9.03 -0.38 -4.87
CA LEU A 186 -9.75 -1.41 -5.62
C LEU A 186 -8.96 -2.69 -5.82
N ARG A 187 -7.64 -2.57 -6.01
CA ARG A 187 -6.72 -3.68 -6.26
C ARG A 187 -5.28 -3.17 -6.12
N ASN A 188 -4.53 -3.78 -5.20
CA ASN A 188 -3.10 -3.54 -5.07
C ASN A 188 -2.28 -3.95 -6.29
N GLU A 189 -1.50 -3.02 -6.81
CA GLU A 189 -0.45 -3.18 -7.80
C GLU A 189 -0.86 -4.03 -9.03
N PRO A 190 -1.77 -3.53 -9.91
CA PRO A 190 -2.16 -4.18 -11.17
C PRO A 190 -1.02 -4.33 -12.21
N PHE A 191 0.05 -5.07 -11.91
CA PHE A 191 1.24 -5.18 -12.76
C PHE A 191 1.10 -6.16 -13.94
N LEU A 192 0.06 -6.99 -13.96
CA LEU A 192 -0.32 -7.82 -15.11
C LEU A 192 -1.51 -7.24 -15.86
N ALA A 193 -1.85 -5.98 -15.58
CA ALA A 193 -2.96 -5.28 -16.22
C ALA A 193 -2.43 -4.21 -17.18
N HIS A 194 -3.27 -3.82 -18.14
CA HIS A 194 -2.97 -2.73 -19.08
C HIS A 194 -4.03 -1.64 -19.01
N TRP A 195 -3.71 -0.47 -19.56
CA TRP A 195 -4.56 0.70 -19.57
C TRP A 195 -4.87 1.16 -21.00
N GLY A 196 -6.16 1.37 -21.26
CA GLY A 196 -6.66 1.86 -22.54
C GLY A 196 -7.05 0.73 -23.48
N LYS A 197 -7.47 1.11 -24.69
CA LYS A 197 -7.91 0.17 -25.73
C LYS A 197 -7.02 0.29 -26.97
N PRO A 198 -6.36 -0.79 -27.42
CA PRO A 198 -5.70 -0.81 -28.73
C PRO A 198 -6.72 -0.71 -29.86
N ARG A 199 -6.29 -0.21 -31.02
CA ARG A 199 -7.15 -0.07 -32.21
C ARG A 199 -7.63 -1.43 -32.73
N ASP A 200 -6.72 -2.40 -32.79
CA ASP A 200 -6.97 -3.77 -33.25
C ASP A 200 -6.70 -4.77 -32.13
N PHE A 201 -7.58 -4.82 -31.13
CA PHE A 201 -7.43 -5.60 -29.89
C PHE A 201 -6.96 -7.03 -30.10
N GLU A 202 -7.66 -7.76 -30.95
CA GLU A 202 -7.42 -9.18 -31.23
C GLU A 202 -6.03 -9.45 -31.84
N ALA A 203 -5.40 -8.46 -32.47
CA ALA A 203 -4.07 -8.61 -33.09
C ALA A 203 -2.91 -8.24 -32.17
N THR A 204 -3.18 -7.67 -30.99
CA THR A 204 -2.15 -7.10 -30.10
C THR A 204 -1.74 -8.01 -28.94
N GLY A 205 -2.52 -9.05 -28.63
CA GLY A 205 -2.25 -10.01 -27.54
C GLY A 205 -2.50 -9.48 -26.12
N TYR A 206 -3.02 -8.26 -25.96
CA TYR A 206 -3.62 -7.83 -24.69
C TYR A 206 -4.92 -8.60 -24.43
N ALA A 207 -5.21 -8.96 -23.17
CA ALA A 207 -6.46 -9.59 -22.80
C ALA A 207 -7.51 -8.55 -22.37
N ALA A 208 -8.76 -8.68 -22.82
CA ALA A 208 -9.81 -7.68 -22.56
C ALA A 208 -10.18 -7.59 -21.08
N ASN A 209 -10.12 -8.71 -20.36
CA ASN A 209 -10.33 -8.80 -18.92
C ASN A 209 -9.15 -8.26 -18.09
N GLU A 210 -8.04 -7.87 -18.72
CA GLU A 210 -6.88 -7.24 -18.07
C GLU A 210 -6.84 -5.72 -18.26
N ARG A 211 -7.88 -5.14 -18.88
CA ARG A 211 -8.00 -3.70 -19.11
C ARG A 211 -8.41 -2.97 -17.82
N TRP A 212 -7.42 -2.47 -17.08
CA TRP A 212 -7.59 -1.92 -15.74
C TRP A 212 -8.55 -0.74 -15.67
N ASP A 213 -8.50 0.20 -16.61
CA ASP A 213 -9.39 1.38 -16.61
C ASP A 213 -10.87 1.00 -16.64
N THR A 214 -11.22 -0.06 -17.37
CA THR A 214 -12.60 -0.57 -17.42
C THR A 214 -12.98 -1.43 -16.22
N VAL A 215 -12.03 -2.21 -15.69
CA VAL A 215 -12.26 -3.00 -14.48
C VAL A 215 -12.46 -2.07 -13.28
N ALA A 216 -11.63 -1.04 -13.14
CA ALA A 216 -11.73 -0.03 -12.09
C ALA A 216 -13.08 0.71 -12.16
N ALA A 217 -13.51 1.13 -13.35
CA ALA A 217 -14.82 1.75 -13.53
C ALA A 217 -15.98 0.83 -13.12
N ARG A 218 -15.92 -0.46 -13.50
CA ARG A 218 -16.92 -1.46 -13.11
C ARG A 218 -17.00 -1.63 -11.59
N LEU A 219 -15.86 -1.89 -10.94
CA LEU A 219 -15.80 -2.10 -9.49
C LEU A 219 -16.24 -0.84 -8.73
N GLY A 220 -15.76 0.33 -9.16
CA GLY A 220 -16.16 1.61 -8.57
C GLY A 220 -17.66 1.86 -8.68
N ASN A 221 -18.27 1.58 -9.84
CA ASN A 221 -19.72 1.72 -10.03
C ASN A 221 -20.53 0.77 -9.14
N GLU A 222 -20.08 -0.45 -8.93
CA GLU A 222 -20.72 -1.41 -8.04
C GLU A 222 -20.60 -1.00 -6.56
N ILE A 223 -19.42 -0.50 -6.15
CA ILE A 223 -19.20 0.08 -4.82
C ILE A 223 -20.11 1.29 -4.61
N GLN A 224 -20.16 2.24 -5.54
CA GLN A 224 -20.96 3.46 -5.38
C GLN A 224 -22.46 3.16 -5.29
N LYS A 225 -22.96 2.12 -5.95
CA LYS A 225 -24.35 1.64 -5.79
C LYS A 225 -24.65 1.14 -4.38
N ALA A 226 -23.69 0.46 -3.75
CA ALA A 226 -23.86 -0.12 -2.41
C ALA A 226 -23.50 0.86 -1.29
N CYS A 227 -22.51 1.72 -1.52
CA CYS A 227 -21.99 2.66 -0.55
C CYS A 227 -21.52 3.98 -1.19
N PRO A 228 -22.43 4.93 -1.46
CA PRO A 228 -22.11 6.16 -2.19
C PRO A 228 -21.24 7.16 -1.41
N ARG A 229 -20.95 6.90 -0.13
CA ARG A 229 -20.15 7.80 0.71
C ARG A 229 -18.64 7.58 0.55
N VAL A 230 -18.20 6.35 0.24
CA VAL A 230 -16.77 6.04 0.19
C VAL A 230 -16.14 6.53 -1.10
N LEU A 231 -14.84 6.79 -1.03
CA LEU A 231 -13.97 6.97 -2.18
C LEU A 231 -13.63 5.65 -2.86
N VAL A 232 -13.30 5.78 -4.14
CA VAL A 232 -12.72 4.71 -4.95
C VAL A 232 -11.30 5.13 -5.31
N MET A 233 -10.32 4.42 -4.73
CA MET A 233 -8.91 4.63 -5.03
C MET A 233 -8.51 3.71 -6.18
N VAL A 234 -7.83 4.28 -7.17
CA VAL A 234 -7.42 3.59 -8.40
C VAL A 234 -5.91 3.72 -8.55
N GLU A 235 -5.20 2.62 -8.33
CA GLU A 235 -3.76 2.55 -8.58
C GLU A 235 -3.42 2.56 -10.08
N GLY A 236 -2.14 2.70 -10.42
CA GLY A 236 -1.64 2.56 -11.78
C GLY A 236 -1.43 1.12 -12.23
N VAL A 237 -0.84 0.95 -13.41
CA VAL A 237 -0.33 -0.36 -13.90
C VAL A 237 1.20 -0.39 -13.81
N ALA A 238 1.86 -1.47 -14.25
CA ALA A 238 3.32 -1.51 -14.37
C ALA A 238 3.84 -0.71 -15.58
N GLY A 239 5.15 -0.73 -15.84
CA GLY A 239 5.72 -0.20 -17.08
C GLY A 239 5.40 -1.06 -18.31
N PHE A 240 5.24 -2.36 -18.10
CA PHE A 240 5.05 -3.36 -19.14
C PHE A 240 4.12 -4.48 -18.67
N VAL A 241 3.56 -5.22 -19.62
CA VAL A 241 2.88 -6.51 -19.38
C VAL A 241 3.57 -7.60 -20.20
N SER A 242 3.70 -8.79 -19.60
CA SER A 242 4.22 -9.97 -20.30
C SER A 242 3.16 -10.58 -21.19
N MET A 243 3.55 -11.05 -22.38
CA MET A 243 2.62 -11.69 -23.31
C MET A 243 2.29 -13.13 -22.89
N PRO A 244 1.04 -13.60 -23.11
CA PRO A 244 0.63 -14.98 -22.76
C PRO A 244 1.45 -16.06 -23.48
N ASP A 245 1.75 -15.85 -24.76
CA ASP A 245 2.38 -16.86 -25.64
C ASP A 245 3.89 -16.68 -25.78
N ASP A 246 4.44 -15.59 -25.27
CA ASP A 246 5.88 -15.31 -25.27
C ASP A 246 6.23 -14.39 -24.11
N ALA A 247 6.57 -14.98 -22.96
CA ALA A 247 6.99 -14.24 -21.77
C ALA A 247 8.27 -13.39 -21.99
N SER A 248 8.99 -13.57 -23.11
CA SER A 248 10.12 -12.72 -23.49
C SER A 248 9.73 -11.45 -24.24
N SER A 249 8.51 -11.41 -24.80
CA SER A 249 7.92 -10.24 -25.43
C SER A 249 7.17 -9.39 -24.39
N MET A 250 7.62 -8.15 -24.22
CA MET A 250 7.07 -7.20 -23.25
C MET A 250 6.38 -6.05 -24.00
N LEU A 251 5.10 -5.83 -23.73
CA LEU A 251 4.37 -4.69 -24.29
C LEU A 251 4.27 -3.56 -23.27
N PRO A 252 4.19 -2.28 -23.70
CA PRO A 252 3.87 -1.19 -22.79
C PRO A 252 2.55 -1.45 -22.07
N ALA A 253 2.50 -1.30 -20.75
CA ALA A 253 1.25 -1.52 -20.02
C ALA A 253 0.21 -0.41 -20.29
N VAL A 254 0.63 0.77 -20.77
CA VAL A 254 -0.27 1.83 -21.20
C VAL A 254 -0.27 1.90 -22.72
N ILE A 255 -1.43 1.71 -23.31
CA ILE A 255 -1.56 1.52 -24.76
C ILE A 255 -1.40 2.85 -25.50
N GLY A 256 -0.59 2.82 -26.56
CA GLY A 256 -0.27 4.01 -27.35
C GLY A 256 0.73 4.94 -26.65
N GLU A 257 1.35 4.50 -25.56
CA GLU A 257 2.44 5.18 -24.87
C GLU A 257 3.71 4.33 -24.97
N GLN A 258 4.84 4.95 -25.29
CA GLN A 258 6.12 4.26 -25.27
C GLN A 258 6.62 4.09 -23.83
N ILE A 259 7.37 3.01 -23.58
CA ILE A 259 8.17 2.86 -22.36
C ILE A 259 9.14 4.03 -22.29
N ILE A 260 9.26 4.68 -21.12
CA ILE A 260 10.19 5.80 -20.98
C ILE A 260 11.61 5.23 -20.84
N PRO A 261 12.53 5.50 -21.79
CA PRO A 261 13.84 4.87 -21.77
C PRO A 261 14.62 5.23 -20.50
N GLY A 262 15.21 4.22 -19.85
CA GLY A 262 16.06 4.42 -18.67
C GLY A 262 15.30 4.70 -17.35
N ILE A 263 13.97 4.79 -17.38
CA ILE A 263 13.13 4.93 -16.20
C ILE A 263 12.47 3.59 -15.91
N GLY A 264 12.74 3.03 -14.72
CA GLY A 264 11.92 1.94 -14.20
C GLY A 264 10.57 2.48 -13.70
N THR A 265 9.53 1.66 -13.79
CA THR A 265 8.19 2.00 -13.32
C THR A 265 7.75 0.95 -12.32
N TRP A 266 7.31 1.37 -11.14
CA TRP A 266 6.84 0.45 -10.12
C TRP A 266 5.50 -0.18 -10.51
N TRP A 267 5.19 -1.31 -9.89
CA TRP A 267 3.85 -1.85 -9.94
C TRP A 267 2.90 -0.84 -9.28
N GLY A 268 1.72 -0.62 -9.86
CA GLY A 268 0.80 0.39 -9.33
C GLY A 268 1.17 1.86 -9.61
N GLU A 269 2.28 2.17 -10.28
CA GLU A 269 2.75 3.56 -10.47
C GLU A 269 2.23 4.22 -11.74
N ASN A 270 2.13 3.45 -12.83
CA ASN A 270 1.94 3.99 -14.18
C ASN A 270 0.51 4.45 -14.39
N LEU A 271 0.25 5.75 -14.21
CA LEU A 271 -1.05 6.38 -14.39
C LEU A 271 -1.13 7.19 -15.70
N ARG A 272 -0.16 7.03 -16.61
CA ARG A 272 -0.14 7.74 -17.90
C ARG A 272 -1.38 7.54 -18.75
N GLY A 273 -2.05 6.40 -18.58
CA GLY A 273 -3.30 6.09 -19.28
C GLY A 273 -4.45 7.05 -18.96
N VAL A 274 -4.40 7.76 -17.83
CA VAL A 274 -5.41 8.74 -17.40
C VAL A 274 -5.53 9.92 -18.37
N LEU A 275 -4.47 10.29 -19.10
CA LEU A 275 -4.52 11.36 -20.10
C LEU A 275 -5.55 11.12 -21.20
N LYS A 276 -5.73 9.84 -21.59
CA LYS A 276 -6.59 9.45 -22.72
C LYS A 276 -7.84 8.71 -22.26
N ASN A 277 -7.73 7.93 -21.18
CA ASN A 277 -8.79 7.09 -20.66
C ASN A 277 -8.89 7.28 -19.13
N PRO A 278 -9.30 8.45 -18.63
CA PRO A 278 -9.58 8.63 -17.22
C PRO A 278 -10.72 7.69 -16.78
N VAL A 279 -10.67 7.23 -15.53
CA VAL A 279 -11.69 6.34 -14.97
C VAL A 279 -12.90 7.17 -14.62
N HIS A 280 -14.05 6.79 -15.18
CA HIS A 280 -15.31 7.48 -14.95
C HIS A 280 -16.31 6.54 -14.28
N LEU A 281 -17.00 7.06 -13.26
CA LEU A 281 -18.11 6.37 -12.59
C LEU A 281 -19.44 7.03 -13.01
N ASP A 282 -20.45 6.21 -13.28
CA ASP A 282 -21.72 6.60 -13.90
C ASP A 282 -22.50 7.61 -13.04
N ALA A 283 -22.51 7.37 -11.72
CA ALA A 283 -23.32 8.13 -10.77
C ALA A 283 -22.52 9.19 -9.99
N ALA A 284 -21.19 9.15 -10.04
CA ALA A 284 -20.34 9.91 -9.11
C ALA A 284 -18.90 10.10 -9.63
N SER A 285 -18.74 10.91 -10.68
CA SER A 285 -17.42 11.23 -11.27
C SER A 285 -16.43 11.90 -10.29
N ASP A 286 -16.93 12.41 -9.16
CA ASP A 286 -16.17 13.08 -8.10
C ASP A 286 -15.63 12.14 -7.00
N LYS A 287 -15.78 10.81 -7.17
CA LYS A 287 -15.37 9.81 -6.17
C LYS A 287 -14.08 9.07 -6.50
N VAL A 288 -13.49 9.32 -7.66
CA VAL A 288 -12.25 8.69 -8.08
C VAL A 288 -11.06 9.48 -7.53
N VAL A 289 -10.18 8.77 -6.84
CA VAL A 289 -8.87 9.29 -6.42
C VAL A 289 -7.81 8.36 -6.99
N TYR A 290 -6.78 8.90 -7.62
CA TYR A 290 -5.70 8.09 -8.15
C TYR A 290 -4.65 7.81 -7.08
N SER A 291 -4.20 6.55 -7.01
CA SER A 291 -3.40 6.05 -5.90
C SER A 291 -2.10 5.37 -6.35
N PRO A 292 -1.12 6.13 -6.89
CA PRO A 292 0.12 5.52 -7.35
C PRO A 292 0.93 4.94 -6.20
N HIS A 293 1.64 3.84 -6.46
CA HIS A 293 2.73 3.36 -5.63
C HIS A 293 4.06 3.86 -6.18
N THR A 294 5.00 4.22 -5.31
CA THR A 294 6.35 4.59 -5.76
C THR A 294 7.37 4.30 -4.66
N TYR A 295 8.51 3.73 -5.05
CA TYR A 295 9.51 3.23 -4.12
C TYR A 295 10.93 3.74 -4.41
N GLY A 296 11.78 3.61 -3.40
CA GLY A 296 13.19 3.99 -3.44
C GLY A 296 14.13 2.82 -3.75
N PRO A 297 15.44 3.08 -3.73
CA PRO A 297 16.47 2.08 -4.06
C PRO A 297 16.54 0.89 -3.09
N SER A 298 15.94 0.95 -1.89
CA SER A 298 15.89 -0.21 -0.99
C SER A 298 15.02 -1.35 -1.52
N VAL A 299 14.00 -1.04 -2.32
CA VAL A 299 13.09 -2.04 -2.91
C VAL A 299 13.69 -2.61 -4.19
N TYR A 300 14.11 -1.74 -5.11
CA TYR A 300 14.82 -2.14 -6.32
C TYR A 300 15.73 -1.03 -6.83
N ASN A 301 16.93 -1.40 -7.28
CA ASN A 301 17.91 -0.45 -7.80
C ASN A 301 17.62 -0.06 -9.25
N GLN A 302 16.59 0.75 -9.45
CA GLN A 302 16.24 1.23 -10.80
C GLN A 302 17.32 2.16 -11.36
N LYS A 303 17.46 2.19 -12.69
CA LYS A 303 18.54 2.92 -13.39
C LYS A 303 18.54 4.42 -13.08
N GLN A 304 17.38 5.04 -12.89
CA GLN A 304 17.28 6.46 -12.59
C GLN A 304 17.93 6.86 -11.26
N PHE A 305 18.13 5.94 -10.32
CA PHE A 305 18.84 6.21 -9.06
C PHE A 305 20.37 6.28 -9.25
N GLY A 306 20.87 5.87 -10.42
CA GLY A 306 22.26 6.00 -10.84
C GLY A 306 22.51 7.18 -11.78
N ALA A 307 21.49 7.96 -12.13
CA ALA A 307 21.65 9.11 -13.01
C ALA A 307 22.49 10.20 -12.34
N SER A 308 23.23 10.98 -13.14
CA SER A 308 24.13 12.03 -12.64
C SER A 308 23.41 13.18 -11.94
N ASP A 309 22.13 13.37 -12.25
CA ASP A 309 21.23 14.39 -11.73
C ASP A 309 20.26 13.84 -10.66
N PHE A 310 20.50 12.64 -10.12
CA PHE A 310 19.76 12.18 -8.94
C PHE A 310 20.09 13.04 -7.71
N PRO A 311 19.10 13.49 -6.91
CA PRO A 311 17.67 13.15 -6.97
C PRO A 311 16.79 14.12 -7.76
N ASP A 312 17.35 15.18 -8.34
CA ASP A 312 16.58 16.24 -9.04
C ASP A 312 15.77 15.70 -10.22
N ASN A 313 16.24 14.60 -10.84
CA ASN A 313 15.52 13.91 -11.89
C ASN A 313 14.13 13.36 -11.45
N LEU A 314 13.95 13.01 -10.18
CA LEU A 314 12.77 12.28 -9.70
C LEU A 314 11.47 13.08 -9.89
N ASN A 315 11.49 14.40 -9.75
CA ASN A 315 10.29 15.23 -9.92
C ASN A 315 9.70 15.09 -11.32
N SER A 316 10.56 15.09 -12.35
CA SER A 316 10.15 14.92 -13.75
C SER A 316 9.63 13.49 -14.00
N ILE A 317 10.22 12.50 -13.35
CA ILE A 317 9.77 11.11 -13.44
C ILE A 317 8.36 10.96 -12.85
N TRP A 318 8.14 11.44 -11.62
CA TRP A 318 6.82 11.38 -10.99
C TRP A 318 5.77 12.20 -11.74
N ASP A 319 6.14 13.36 -12.29
CA ASP A 319 5.25 14.16 -13.15
C ASP A 319 4.79 13.39 -14.39
N GLN A 320 5.71 12.66 -15.03
CA GLN A 320 5.39 11.83 -16.20
C GLN A 320 4.54 10.61 -15.82
N GLN A 321 4.75 10.01 -14.66
CA GLN A 321 4.02 8.80 -14.26
C GLN A 321 2.62 9.10 -13.73
N PHE A 322 2.47 10.10 -12.86
CA PHE A 322 1.20 10.37 -12.17
C PHE A 322 0.96 11.85 -11.82
N GLY A 323 2.01 12.63 -11.55
CA GLY A 323 1.89 13.99 -11.01
C GLY A 323 1.12 14.98 -11.89
N PHE A 324 1.14 14.76 -13.20
CA PHE A 324 0.37 15.55 -14.15
C PHE A 324 -1.14 15.59 -13.80
N ILE A 325 -1.69 14.54 -13.18
CA ILE A 325 -3.11 14.44 -12.81
C ILE A 325 -3.47 15.55 -11.82
N ALA A 326 -2.68 15.72 -10.76
CA ALA A 326 -2.90 16.76 -9.76
C ALA A 326 -2.59 18.16 -10.32
N LYS A 327 -1.51 18.30 -11.10
CA LYS A 327 -1.07 19.57 -11.69
C LYS A 327 -2.08 20.15 -12.69
N GLN A 328 -2.66 19.29 -13.51
CA GLN A 328 -3.68 19.66 -14.50
C GLN A 328 -5.09 19.71 -13.91
N GLY A 329 -5.27 19.36 -12.63
CA GLY A 329 -6.56 19.40 -11.96
C GLY A 329 -7.53 18.30 -12.41
N ILE A 330 -7.03 17.19 -12.93
CA ILE A 330 -7.83 16.06 -13.44
C ILE A 330 -8.56 15.37 -12.28
N ALA A 331 -7.82 15.00 -11.22
CA ALA A 331 -8.34 14.34 -10.04
C ALA A 331 -7.34 14.46 -8.86
N PRO A 332 -7.78 14.22 -7.60
CA PRO A 332 -6.85 14.13 -6.47
C PRO A 332 -5.92 12.92 -6.61
N ILE A 333 -4.71 13.06 -6.06
CA ILE A 333 -3.74 11.97 -5.90
C ILE A 333 -3.48 11.72 -4.43
N VAL A 334 -3.47 10.46 -4.02
CA VAL A 334 -2.96 10.00 -2.72
C VAL A 334 -1.95 8.88 -2.98
N ILE A 335 -0.69 9.01 -2.57
CA ILE A 335 0.28 7.95 -2.82
C ILE A 335 -0.03 6.73 -1.94
N GLY A 336 -0.41 5.60 -2.55
CA GLY A 336 -0.96 4.42 -1.86
C GLY A 336 0.08 3.60 -1.09
N GLU A 337 1.31 3.57 -1.60
CA GLU A 337 2.47 3.02 -0.90
C GLU A 337 3.75 3.74 -1.31
N TRP A 338 4.59 3.98 -0.31
CA TRP A 338 5.97 4.40 -0.48
C TRP A 338 6.76 4.11 0.79
N GLY A 339 8.06 3.83 0.67
CA GLY A 339 8.92 3.60 1.83
C GLY A 339 10.27 3.00 1.47
N GLY A 340 11.05 2.70 2.49
CA GLY A 340 12.36 2.08 2.37
C GLY A 340 13.07 2.00 3.71
N LYS A 341 14.27 1.42 3.70
CA LYS A 341 15.03 1.21 4.94
C LYS A 341 15.43 2.53 5.59
N TYR A 342 15.52 3.61 4.82
CA TYR A 342 15.94 4.93 5.28
C TYR A 342 17.31 4.89 5.97
N HIS A 343 18.23 4.08 5.42
CA HIS A 343 19.57 3.92 5.98
C HIS A 343 20.57 4.88 5.33
N ASP A 344 21.50 5.37 6.14
CA ASP A 344 22.81 5.86 5.70
C ASP A 344 23.81 4.73 5.91
N ASP A 345 23.92 3.83 4.92
CA ASP A 345 24.88 2.72 4.97
C ASP A 345 26.03 3.00 3.99
N PRO A 346 27.17 3.54 4.46
CA PRO A 346 28.31 3.85 3.60
C PRO A 346 28.95 2.59 2.98
N ASP A 347 28.68 1.40 3.51
CA ASP A 347 29.18 0.13 2.98
C ASP A 347 28.19 -0.54 2.00
N SER A 348 26.98 0.00 1.89
CA SER A 348 25.99 -0.41 0.89
C SER A 348 26.23 0.27 -0.45
N ILE A 349 25.99 -0.44 -1.56
CA ILE A 349 25.98 0.16 -2.90
C ILE A 349 24.93 1.28 -3.04
N TYR A 350 23.98 1.36 -2.10
CA TYR A 350 22.95 2.38 -2.04
C TYR A 350 23.35 3.61 -1.23
N GLY A 351 24.38 3.54 -0.39
CA GLY A 351 24.82 4.67 0.43
C GLY A 351 23.66 5.32 1.20
N SER A 352 23.53 6.64 1.04
CA SER A 352 22.43 7.46 1.54
C SER A 352 21.28 7.66 0.54
N LYS A 353 21.29 6.98 -0.61
CA LYS A 353 20.34 7.27 -1.70
C LYS A 353 18.88 7.04 -1.30
N ASP A 354 18.62 6.05 -0.46
CA ASP A 354 17.27 5.79 0.02
C ASP A 354 16.77 6.94 0.91
N ARG A 355 17.62 7.44 1.80
CA ARG A 355 17.34 8.61 2.64
C ARG A 355 17.10 9.88 1.80
N ILE A 356 17.93 10.09 0.77
CA ILE A 356 17.78 11.21 -0.18
C ILE A 356 16.45 11.09 -0.95
N TRP A 357 16.13 9.90 -1.45
CA TRP A 357 14.88 9.63 -2.17
C TRP A 357 13.64 9.93 -1.30
N HIS A 358 13.65 9.52 -0.03
CA HIS A 358 12.58 9.84 0.92
C HIS A 358 12.38 11.35 1.09
N GLY A 359 13.49 12.10 1.25
CA GLY A 359 13.45 13.55 1.35
C GLY A 359 12.86 14.20 0.10
N GLN A 360 13.29 13.74 -1.08
CA GLN A 360 12.80 14.25 -2.36
C GLN A 360 11.30 13.98 -2.56
N LEU A 361 10.82 12.79 -2.20
CA LEU A 361 9.38 12.47 -2.33
C LEU A 361 8.53 13.30 -1.37
N LEU A 362 8.98 13.51 -0.12
CA LEU A 362 8.29 14.39 0.82
C LEU A 362 8.14 15.81 0.28
N GLN A 363 9.21 16.35 -0.28
CA GLN A 363 9.18 17.66 -0.92
C GLN A 363 8.20 17.67 -2.10
N TYR A 364 8.24 16.64 -2.94
CA TYR A 364 7.33 16.50 -4.07
C TYR A 364 5.86 16.47 -3.64
N ILE A 365 5.51 15.70 -2.60
CA ILE A 365 4.15 15.67 -2.02
C ILE A 365 3.72 17.07 -1.57
N ALA A 366 4.59 17.78 -0.85
CA ALA A 366 4.29 19.11 -0.31
C ALA A 366 4.07 20.17 -1.40
N GLU A 367 4.83 20.11 -2.50
CA GLU A 367 4.85 21.14 -3.54
C GLU A 367 3.84 20.90 -4.68
N ASN A 368 3.44 19.65 -4.95
CA ASN A 368 2.74 19.27 -6.19
C ASN A 368 1.26 18.93 -6.01
N ARG A 369 0.60 19.48 -4.99
CA ARG A 369 -0.84 19.30 -4.72
C ARG A 369 -1.25 17.84 -4.53
N ILE A 370 -0.37 17.03 -3.95
CA ILE A 370 -0.69 15.66 -3.57
C ILE A 370 -1.48 15.71 -2.26
N ALA A 371 -2.65 15.07 -2.22
CA ALA A 371 -3.58 15.15 -1.08
C ALA A 371 -3.07 14.39 0.14
N GLY A 372 -2.17 13.43 -0.05
CA GLY A 372 -1.51 12.74 1.04
C GLY A 372 -0.84 11.45 0.58
N SER A 373 -0.49 10.60 1.55
CA SER A 373 0.19 9.35 1.27
C SER A 373 0.02 8.32 2.39
N PHE A 374 0.28 7.05 2.08
CA PHE A 374 0.39 5.96 3.04
C PHE A 374 1.79 5.36 3.02
N TYR A 375 2.49 5.45 4.15
CA TYR A 375 3.83 4.88 4.27
C TYR A 375 3.80 3.36 4.39
N TRP A 376 4.63 2.65 3.63
CA TRP A 376 4.85 1.21 3.72
C TRP A 376 6.13 0.90 4.53
N ALA A 377 6.02 0.43 5.77
CA ALA A 377 4.79 0.12 6.52
C ALA A 377 4.94 0.43 8.01
N TYR A 378 3.85 0.33 8.76
CA TYR A 378 3.91 0.26 10.22
C TYR A 378 4.74 -0.96 10.64
N ASN A 379 4.48 -2.10 9.99
CA ASN A 379 5.06 -3.41 10.28
C ASN A 379 6.60 -3.42 10.21
N PRO A 380 7.31 -3.98 11.21
CA PRO A 380 8.76 -4.15 11.18
C PRO A 380 9.23 -5.23 10.20
N THR A 381 8.32 -6.05 9.69
CA THR A 381 8.61 -7.32 8.98
C THR A 381 8.74 -7.19 7.47
N SER A 382 8.63 -5.99 6.90
CA SER A 382 8.93 -5.78 5.48
C SER A 382 10.44 -5.90 5.24
N SER A 383 10.89 -6.81 4.38
CA SER A 383 12.31 -7.18 4.27
C SER A 383 13.15 -6.14 3.52
N ASP A 384 12.54 -5.44 2.57
CA ASP A 384 13.13 -4.44 1.69
C ASP A 384 12.89 -3.01 2.19
N THR A 385 11.80 -2.73 2.91
CA THR A 385 11.54 -1.39 3.48
C THR A 385 11.75 -1.30 5.01
N GLY A 386 11.70 -2.41 5.73
CA GLY A 386 11.53 -2.36 7.19
C GLY A 386 10.19 -1.74 7.58
N GLY A 387 10.10 -1.18 8.79
CA GLY A 387 8.88 -0.55 9.28
C GLY A 387 9.10 0.75 10.03
N LEU A 388 8.04 1.24 10.68
CA LEU A 388 8.07 2.36 11.61
C LEU A 388 8.36 1.95 13.06
N ILE A 389 8.31 0.65 13.36
CA ILE A 389 8.81 0.09 14.62
C ILE A 389 9.94 -0.89 14.33
N TRP A 390 10.80 -1.13 15.33
CA TRP A 390 11.92 -2.06 15.20
C TRP A 390 11.49 -3.52 15.33
N ASP A 391 10.52 -3.80 16.19
CA ASP A 391 9.99 -5.14 16.41
C ASP A 391 8.61 -5.07 17.10
N TRP A 392 7.82 -6.14 16.94
CA TRP A 392 6.50 -6.25 17.55
C TRP A 392 6.52 -6.35 19.08
N TYR A 393 7.62 -6.78 19.70
CA TYR A 393 7.67 -7.02 21.14
C TYR A 393 7.90 -5.72 21.93
N ASN A 394 8.86 -4.90 21.53
CA ASN A 394 9.16 -3.64 22.20
C ASN A 394 8.34 -2.47 21.64
N MET A 395 7.83 -2.58 20.40
CA MET A 395 7.12 -1.51 19.69
C MET A 395 7.91 -0.18 19.67
N GLU A 396 9.24 -0.24 19.73
CA GLU A 396 10.06 0.96 19.73
C GLU A 396 10.00 1.63 18.36
N PRO A 397 9.59 2.91 18.25
CA PRO A 397 9.55 3.59 16.97
C PRO A 397 10.95 3.81 16.38
N ASP A 398 11.06 3.66 15.06
CA ASP A 398 12.17 4.22 14.30
C ASP A 398 12.03 5.75 14.26
N GLN A 399 12.71 6.41 15.20
CA GLN A 399 12.65 7.86 15.38
C GLN A 399 13.09 8.63 14.14
N GLN A 400 13.95 8.06 13.28
CA GLN A 400 14.42 8.75 12.08
C GLN A 400 13.32 8.80 11.02
N LYS A 401 12.64 7.67 10.78
CA LYS A 401 11.50 7.61 9.86
C LYS A 401 10.30 8.38 10.39
N VAL A 402 9.96 8.22 11.66
CA VAL A 402 8.84 8.96 12.29
C VAL A 402 9.10 10.47 12.26
N GLY A 403 10.32 10.91 12.59
CA GLY A 403 10.70 12.33 12.54
C GLY A 403 10.78 12.92 11.12
N LEU A 404 10.93 12.09 10.09
CA LEU A 404 10.77 12.50 8.70
C LEU A 404 9.28 12.69 8.38
N LEU A 405 8.46 11.68 8.66
CA LEU A 405 7.04 11.65 8.30
C LEU A 405 6.20 12.70 9.03
N SER A 406 6.61 13.13 10.22
CA SER A 406 5.96 14.21 10.96
C SER A 406 6.04 15.58 10.27
N ARG A 407 6.84 15.72 9.20
CA ARG A 407 6.94 16.95 8.39
C ARG A 407 5.80 17.09 7.39
N LEU A 408 5.08 16.01 7.07
CA LEU A 408 3.93 16.07 6.18
C LEU A 408 2.75 16.75 6.88
N ALA A 409 2.06 17.61 6.15
CA ALA A 409 0.81 18.19 6.63
C ALA A 409 -0.23 17.08 6.84
N SER A 410 -0.92 17.11 7.98
CA SER A 410 -1.94 16.14 8.36
C SER A 410 -3.15 16.87 8.93
N THR A 411 -4.34 16.56 8.43
CA THR A 411 -5.58 17.11 8.99
C THR A 411 -5.89 16.39 10.30
N LYS A 412 -6.15 17.16 11.37
CA LYS A 412 -6.63 16.59 12.63
C LYS A 412 -8.03 16.01 12.42
N VAL A 413 -8.16 14.72 12.63
CA VAL A 413 -9.44 14.02 12.56
C VAL A 413 -10.04 13.99 13.98
N PRO A 414 -11.20 14.61 14.21
CA PRO A 414 -11.88 14.56 15.49
C PRO A 414 -12.27 13.13 15.87
N VAL A 415 -12.01 12.74 17.11
CA VAL A 415 -12.51 11.49 17.69
C VAL A 415 -13.99 11.68 18.03
N ALA A 416 -14.86 10.78 17.55
CA ALA A 416 -16.25 10.76 17.96
C ALA A 416 -16.30 10.63 19.48
N LEU A 417 -16.68 11.70 20.19
CA LEU A 417 -17.02 11.60 21.61
C LEU A 417 -18.05 10.47 21.70
N HIS A 418 -17.72 9.44 22.48
CA HIS A 418 -18.40 8.14 22.56
C HIS A 418 -19.88 8.14 22.15
N PRO A 419 -20.38 7.08 21.47
CA PRO A 419 -21.82 6.91 21.34
C PRO A 419 -22.45 7.04 22.74
N PRO A 420 -23.61 7.71 22.87
CA PRO A 420 -24.29 7.79 24.16
C PRO A 420 -24.41 6.36 24.73
N PRO A 421 -24.29 6.18 26.07
CA PRO A 421 -24.47 4.87 26.67
C PRO A 421 -25.76 4.24 26.12
N PRO A 422 -25.78 2.91 25.89
CA PRO A 422 -26.96 2.25 25.37
C PRO A 422 -28.16 2.69 26.21
N PHE A 423 -29.24 3.08 25.55
CA PHE A 423 -30.49 3.38 26.26
C PHE A 423 -30.73 2.25 27.27
N PRO A 424 -31.11 2.57 28.53
CA PRO A 424 -31.55 1.54 29.43
C PRO A 424 -32.61 0.71 28.70
N PRO A 425 -32.64 -0.62 28.88
CA PRO A 425 -33.63 -1.47 28.24
C PRO A 425 -35.01 -0.85 28.42
N PRO A 426 -35.89 -0.85 27.39
CA PRO A 426 -37.22 -0.29 27.53
C PRO A 426 -37.84 -0.85 28.79
N GLU A 427 -38.30 0.05 29.65
CA GLU A 427 -39.02 -0.30 30.86
C GLU A 427 -40.10 -1.31 30.45
N PRO A 428 -40.23 -2.47 31.13
CA PRO A 428 -41.23 -3.46 30.78
C PRO A 428 -42.58 -2.74 30.64
N PRO A 429 -43.37 -3.07 29.60
CA PRO A 429 -44.65 -2.39 29.39
C PRO A 429 -45.42 -2.44 30.71
N LEU A 430 -45.75 -1.26 31.25
CA LEU A 430 -46.63 -1.15 32.40
C LEU A 430 -47.89 -1.92 32.03
N LEU A 431 -48.10 -3.06 32.70
CA LEU A 431 -49.35 -3.78 32.61
C LEU A 431 -50.47 -2.78 32.91
N PRO A 432 -51.57 -2.76 32.13
CA PRO A 432 -52.70 -1.93 32.48
C PRO A 432 -53.12 -2.26 33.92
N PRO A 433 -53.34 -1.25 34.78
CA PRO A 433 -53.80 -1.50 36.13
C PRO A 433 -55.11 -2.30 36.08
N TRP A 434 -55.18 -3.35 36.90
CA TRP A 434 -56.40 -4.12 37.08
C TRP A 434 -57.51 -3.18 37.61
N PRO A 435 -58.80 -3.39 37.28
CA PRO A 435 -59.87 -2.44 37.57
C PRO A 435 -60.17 -2.13 39.05
N ASP A 436 -59.40 -2.63 40.03
CA ASP A 436 -59.78 -2.57 41.45
C ASP A 436 -58.70 -1.99 42.40
N ASP A 437 -57.60 -1.41 41.89
CA ASP A 437 -56.64 -0.75 42.78
C ASP A 437 -57.07 0.71 43.13
N PRO A 438 -57.24 1.05 44.42
CA PRO A 438 -57.58 2.41 44.83
C PRO A 438 -56.42 3.38 44.51
N PRO A 439 -56.73 4.66 44.18
CA PRO A 439 -55.71 5.61 43.76
C PRO A 439 -54.69 5.85 44.88
N SER A 440 -53.40 5.73 44.53
CA SER A 440 -52.30 6.09 45.43
C SER A 440 -52.31 7.60 45.71
N PRO A 441 -51.98 8.04 46.94
CA PRO A 441 -51.94 9.46 47.29
C PRO A 441 -50.86 10.20 46.48
N PRO A 442 -51.07 11.48 46.14
CA PRO A 442 -50.12 12.25 45.35
C PRO A 442 -48.79 12.42 46.10
N SER A 443 -47.69 12.04 45.45
CA SER A 443 -46.34 12.31 45.94
C SER A 443 -46.11 13.82 46.09
N PRO A 444 -45.43 14.27 47.16
CA PRO A 444 -45.13 15.68 47.34
C PRO A 444 -44.22 16.20 46.22
N LEU A 445 -44.57 17.35 45.65
CA LEU A 445 -43.75 18.06 44.68
C LEU A 445 -42.36 18.35 45.28
N PRO A 446 -41.26 18.12 44.53
CA PRO A 446 -39.94 18.51 44.97
C PRO A 446 -39.85 20.03 45.12
N PRO A 447 -39.13 20.55 46.14
CA PRO A 447 -39.01 21.98 46.36
C PRO A 447 -38.33 22.66 45.17
N ARG A 448 -38.89 23.81 44.78
CA ARG A 448 -38.40 24.65 43.69
C ARG A 448 -36.95 25.10 43.99
N PRO A 449 -36.00 24.93 43.06
CA PRO A 449 -34.64 25.42 43.25
C PRO A 449 -34.65 26.96 43.37
N PRO A 450 -33.79 27.54 44.23
CA PRO A 450 -33.68 28.98 44.37
C PRO A 450 -33.18 29.63 43.06
N PRO A 451 -33.61 30.88 42.77
CA PRO A 451 -33.15 31.59 41.58
C PRO A 451 -31.62 31.83 41.66
N PRO A 452 -30.93 31.83 40.51
CA PRO A 452 -29.50 32.08 40.47
C PRO A 452 -29.17 33.50 40.97
N PRO A 453 -28.02 33.70 41.64
CA PRO A 453 -27.60 35.02 42.09
C PRO A 453 -27.30 35.93 40.89
N SER A 454 -27.72 37.19 41.00
CA SER A 454 -27.45 38.24 40.02
C SER A 454 -25.94 38.40 39.79
N PRO A 455 -25.48 38.61 38.53
CA PRO A 455 -24.08 38.81 38.25
C PRO A 455 -23.56 40.11 38.89
N PRO A 456 -22.31 40.15 39.37
CA PRO A 456 -21.71 41.38 39.89
C PRO A 456 -21.56 42.43 38.78
N PRO A 457 -21.62 43.74 39.12
CA PRO A 457 -21.46 44.80 38.14
C PRO A 457 -20.08 44.75 37.50
N HIS A 458 -20.03 44.87 36.17
CA HIS A 458 -18.80 44.95 35.39
C HIS A 458 -17.91 46.10 35.89
N PRO A 459 -16.58 45.89 36.04
CA PRO A 459 -15.66 47.00 36.21
C PRO A 459 -15.64 47.86 34.95
N ALA A 460 -15.62 49.18 35.14
CA ALA A 460 -15.55 50.16 34.07
C ALA A 460 -14.33 49.91 33.17
N ALA A 461 -14.55 49.99 31.86
CA ALA A 461 -13.49 49.88 30.86
C ALA A 461 -12.43 50.98 31.06
N PRO A 462 -11.12 50.66 30.92
CA PRO A 462 -10.08 51.68 30.90
C PRO A 462 -10.20 52.54 29.62
N PRO A 463 -9.80 53.83 29.66
CA PRO A 463 -9.89 54.72 28.52
C PRO A 463 -8.99 54.26 27.37
N SER A 464 -9.52 54.31 26.15
CA SER A 464 -8.79 54.00 24.92
C SER A 464 -7.57 54.93 24.75
N PRO A 465 -6.41 54.42 24.30
CA PRO A 465 -5.28 55.26 23.96
C PRO A 465 -5.58 56.07 22.69
N SER A 466 -5.22 57.36 22.73
CA SER A 466 -5.33 58.29 21.60
C SER A 466 -4.55 57.78 20.37
N PRO A 467 -5.06 58.00 19.14
CA PRO A 467 -4.34 57.63 17.93
C PRO A 467 -3.08 58.48 17.73
N PRO A 468 -2.00 57.94 17.14
CA PRO A 468 -0.80 58.71 16.83
C PRO A 468 -1.06 59.72 15.70
N PRO A 469 -0.29 60.83 15.65
CA PRO A 469 -0.48 61.87 14.64
C PRO A 469 -0.12 61.37 13.23
N CYS A 470 -0.91 61.79 12.24
CA CYS A 470 -0.72 61.48 10.83
C CYS A 470 0.69 61.85 10.33
N ALA A 471 1.33 60.92 9.64
CA ALA A 471 2.53 61.18 8.85
C ALA A 471 2.20 62.05 7.62
N PRO A 472 3.13 62.92 7.17
CA PRO A 472 2.94 63.73 5.97
C PRO A 472 2.90 62.86 4.70
N PRO A 473 2.22 63.31 3.63
CA PRO A 473 2.02 62.53 2.42
C PRO A 473 3.34 62.25 1.69
N GLN A 474 3.55 60.98 1.32
CA GLN A 474 4.66 60.58 0.45
C GLN A 474 4.44 61.07 -0.99
N PRO A 475 5.51 61.41 -1.73
CA PRO A 475 5.41 61.72 -3.15
C PRO A 475 4.99 60.48 -3.96
N PRO A 476 4.29 60.67 -5.11
CA PRO A 476 3.78 59.56 -5.90
C PRO A 476 4.90 58.69 -6.48
N SER A 477 4.72 57.37 -6.39
CA SER A 477 5.62 56.36 -6.94
C SER A 477 5.71 56.46 -8.47
N PRO A 478 6.87 56.20 -9.08
CA PRO A 478 6.99 56.11 -10.54
C PRO A 478 6.18 54.92 -11.09
N PRO A 479 5.68 55.00 -12.34
CA PRO A 479 4.90 53.94 -12.94
C PRO A 479 5.74 52.65 -13.11
N PRO A 480 5.10 51.48 -13.07
CA PRO A 480 5.79 50.20 -13.26
C PRO A 480 6.40 50.10 -14.66
N PRO A 481 7.53 49.38 -14.81
CA PRO A 481 8.13 49.13 -16.12
C PRO A 481 7.17 48.30 -17.00
N PRO A 482 7.22 48.46 -18.32
CA PRO A 482 6.41 47.67 -19.24
C PRO A 482 6.74 46.17 -19.09
N PRO A 483 5.76 45.28 -19.34
CA PRO A 483 5.98 43.84 -19.26
C PRO A 483 7.08 43.40 -20.26
N PRO A 484 7.86 42.36 -19.92
CA PRO A 484 8.83 41.81 -20.84
C PRO A 484 8.16 41.31 -22.13
N PRO A 485 8.83 41.40 -23.29
CA PRO A 485 8.26 40.92 -24.54
C PRO A 485 7.91 39.44 -24.44
N SER A 486 6.75 39.08 -24.98
CA SER A 486 6.30 37.70 -25.10
C SER A 486 7.38 36.84 -25.79
N PRO A 487 7.61 35.60 -25.34
CA PRO A 487 8.51 34.69 -26.05
C PRO A 487 8.00 34.47 -27.49
N PRO A 488 8.91 34.28 -28.47
CA PRO A 488 8.52 34.10 -29.86
C PRO A 488 7.64 32.86 -30.02
N ASP A 489 6.59 32.99 -30.81
CA ASP A 489 5.65 31.94 -31.14
C ASP A 489 6.34 30.85 -31.98
N TRP A 490 6.77 29.76 -31.31
CA TRP A 490 7.52 28.66 -31.93
C TRP A 490 6.72 27.88 -32.99
N VAL A 491 5.41 28.12 -33.08
CA VAL A 491 4.54 27.49 -34.09
C VAL A 491 4.68 28.16 -35.46
N SER A 492 5.10 29.44 -35.51
CA SER A 492 5.31 30.17 -36.77
C SER A 492 6.71 29.99 -37.38
N LEU A 493 7.66 29.38 -36.65
CA LEU A 493 9.03 29.07 -37.13
C LEU A 493 9.21 27.63 -37.62
N LEU A 494 8.20 26.77 -37.48
CA LEU A 494 8.19 25.39 -37.99
C LEU A 494 7.45 25.23 -39.33
N LEU A 495 6.87 26.32 -39.86
CA LEU A 495 6.14 26.33 -41.14
C LEU A 495 6.81 27.16 -42.24
N ALA A 496 8.01 27.70 -42.00
CA ALA A 496 8.77 28.49 -42.99
C ALA A 496 10.11 27.87 -43.42
N GLU A 497 10.43 26.65 -42.97
CA GLU A 497 11.64 25.92 -43.36
C GLU A 497 11.28 24.56 -43.98
N SER A 498 10.55 24.60 -45.09
CA SER A 498 10.36 23.46 -45.99
C SER A 498 10.28 23.96 -47.43
N ALA A 499 11.40 24.51 -47.90
CA ALA A 499 11.64 24.81 -49.30
C ALA A 499 13.15 24.84 -49.55
N GLN A 500 13.81 23.69 -49.42
CA GLN A 500 15.10 23.47 -50.08
C GLN A 500 15.24 21.99 -50.46
N GLU A 501 15.53 21.79 -51.75
CA GLU A 501 15.53 20.53 -52.48
C GLU A 501 16.58 19.56 -51.92
N THR A 502 16.15 18.33 -51.63
CA THR A 502 17.05 17.17 -51.48
C THR A 502 17.01 16.33 -52.77
N PRO A 503 18.15 15.87 -53.31
CA PRO A 503 18.17 14.99 -54.49
C PRO A 503 17.59 13.59 -54.16
N PRO A 504 17.05 12.87 -55.15
CA PRO A 504 16.34 11.61 -54.92
C PRO A 504 17.28 10.46 -54.49
N PRO A 505 16.78 9.49 -53.69
CA PRO A 505 17.54 8.29 -53.36
C PRO A 505 17.69 7.35 -54.56
N PRO A 506 18.76 6.52 -54.62
CA PRO A 506 18.95 5.55 -55.70
C PRO A 506 17.91 4.42 -55.64
N SER A 507 17.45 4.00 -56.81
CA SER A 507 16.45 2.94 -57.04
C SER A 507 16.88 1.58 -56.49
N PRO A 508 15.93 0.74 -56.00
CA PRO A 508 16.22 -0.64 -55.62
C PRO A 508 16.47 -1.53 -56.85
N PRO A 509 17.34 -2.55 -56.77
CA PRO A 509 17.51 -3.53 -57.85
C PRO A 509 16.29 -4.46 -57.98
N PRO A 510 16.02 -5.01 -59.17
CA PRO A 510 14.84 -5.84 -59.45
C PRO A 510 14.94 -7.24 -58.81
N PRO A 511 13.81 -7.94 -58.63
CA PRO A 511 13.78 -9.24 -57.97
C PRO A 511 14.33 -10.34 -58.90
N VAL A 512 15.27 -11.14 -58.39
CA VAL A 512 15.68 -12.39 -59.04
C VAL A 512 14.93 -13.53 -58.39
N THR A 513 14.00 -14.12 -59.13
CA THR A 513 13.46 -15.45 -58.90
C THR A 513 14.07 -16.37 -59.95
N VAL A 514 14.64 -17.53 -59.59
CA VAL A 514 14.60 -18.83 -60.32
C VAL A 514 15.32 -19.91 -59.47
N ILE A 515 14.51 -20.79 -58.88
CA ILE A 515 14.46 -22.26 -59.03
C ILE A 515 15.79 -23.06 -59.14
N GLN A 516 15.91 -24.00 -58.18
CA GLN A 516 16.51 -25.35 -58.17
C GLN A 516 17.72 -25.70 -59.06
N LEU A 517 18.75 -26.26 -58.40
CA LEU A 517 19.28 -27.57 -58.80
C LEU A 517 19.91 -28.35 -57.63
N VAL A 518 19.41 -29.58 -57.51
CA VAL A 518 19.79 -30.66 -56.61
C VAL A 518 21.07 -31.34 -57.11
N ALA A 519 22.00 -31.73 -56.22
CA ALA A 519 22.51 -33.12 -56.12
C ALA A 519 23.72 -33.31 -55.17
N LYS A 520 23.48 -34.17 -54.16
CA LYS A 520 24.30 -35.31 -53.67
C LYS A 520 25.69 -35.05 -53.04
N ALA A 521 25.80 -35.32 -51.74
CA ALA A 521 26.16 -36.63 -51.15
C ALA A 521 25.99 -36.54 -49.61
N SER A 522 25.09 -37.28 -48.95
CA SER A 522 25.23 -38.67 -48.43
C SER A 522 26.55 -38.84 -47.66
N THR A 523 26.57 -38.97 -46.33
CA THR A 523 26.13 -40.11 -45.50
C THR A 523 25.89 -39.66 -44.04
N GLY A 524 24.81 -40.06 -43.35
CA GLY A 524 24.85 -41.17 -42.38
C GLY A 524 24.11 -40.83 -41.07
N LEU A 525 22.94 -41.46 -40.90
CA LEU A 525 22.00 -41.59 -39.76
C LEU A 525 22.62 -41.85 -38.34
N PRO A 526 21.83 -41.94 -37.24
CA PRO A 526 20.93 -40.97 -36.56
C PRO A 526 21.18 -40.92 -35.01
N VAL A 527 20.29 -40.27 -34.24
CA VAL A 527 19.73 -40.70 -32.92
C VAL A 527 19.66 -39.58 -31.85
N ARG A 528 18.39 -39.28 -31.50
CA ARG A 528 17.77 -38.87 -30.22
C ARG A 528 18.09 -37.52 -29.56
N VAL A 529 16.99 -36.77 -29.45
CA VAL A 529 16.63 -35.78 -28.43
C VAL A 529 16.85 -36.33 -27.02
N ALA A 530 17.49 -35.53 -26.16
CA ALA A 530 17.26 -35.52 -24.71
C ALA A 530 17.70 -34.17 -24.13
N CYS A 531 16.80 -33.56 -23.35
CA CYS A 531 17.05 -32.44 -22.46
C CYS A 531 18.19 -32.77 -21.47
N ILE A 532 18.98 -31.76 -21.08
CA ILE A 532 19.45 -31.50 -19.71
C ILE A 532 20.11 -30.11 -19.72
N GLY A 533 19.48 -29.18 -19.01
CA GLY A 533 20.13 -27.99 -18.47
C GLY A 533 20.74 -28.31 -17.11
N GLY A 534 21.84 -27.64 -16.77
CA GLY A 534 22.46 -27.71 -15.46
C GLY A 534 23.97 -27.86 -15.54
N VAL A 535 24.68 -27.03 -14.77
CA VAL A 535 26.14 -27.05 -14.55
C VAL A 535 27.00 -26.32 -15.60
N MET A 536 26.72 -25.03 -15.82
CA MET A 536 27.74 -24.07 -16.28
C MET A 536 27.57 -22.70 -15.59
N PHE A 537 27.51 -22.67 -14.26
CA PHE A 537 27.59 -21.39 -13.52
C PHE A 537 28.30 -21.42 -12.15
N LEU A 538 28.90 -22.56 -11.77
CA LEU A 538 29.68 -22.69 -10.52
C LEU A 538 31.21 -22.64 -10.70
N GLY A 539 31.71 -22.66 -11.95
CA GLY A 539 33.15 -22.62 -12.23
C GLY A 539 33.78 -21.22 -12.27
N LEU A 540 32.99 -20.15 -12.46
CA LEU A 540 33.51 -18.80 -12.71
C LEU A 540 33.55 -17.87 -11.48
N LEU A 541 33.01 -18.30 -10.33
CA LEU A 541 33.03 -17.52 -9.08
C LEU A 541 34.13 -17.93 -8.10
N LEU A 542 34.81 -19.06 -8.31
CA LEU A 542 35.92 -19.53 -7.47
C LEU A 542 37.31 -19.06 -7.92
N LEU A 543 37.45 -18.57 -9.17
CA LEU A 543 38.74 -18.09 -9.71
C LEU A 543 39.00 -16.58 -9.55
N LYS A 544 38.03 -15.79 -9.06
CA LYS A 544 38.23 -14.35 -8.78
C LYS A 544 38.53 -14.01 -7.31
N ARG A 545 38.49 -15.00 -6.40
CA ARG A 545 38.80 -14.79 -4.96
C ARG A 545 40.20 -15.20 -4.51
N LEU A 546 41.02 -15.78 -5.40
CA LEU A 546 42.39 -16.20 -5.05
C LEU A 546 43.51 -15.28 -5.57
N ASN A 547 43.20 -14.21 -6.31
CA ASN A 547 44.23 -13.34 -6.91
C ASN A 547 44.39 -11.96 -6.24
N ARG A 548 44.15 -11.84 -4.93
CA ARG A 548 44.48 -10.64 -4.13
C ARG A 548 45.05 -10.98 -2.75
N ARG A 549 46.10 -11.80 -2.74
CA ARG A 549 46.99 -12.00 -1.58
C ARG A 549 48.42 -12.21 -2.06
N GLN A 550 49.05 -11.14 -2.52
CA GLN A 550 50.51 -10.99 -2.50
C GLN A 550 50.84 -9.56 -2.93
N GLU A 551 50.96 -8.66 -1.96
CA GLU A 551 52.02 -7.63 -1.96
C GLU A 551 52.01 -6.87 -0.64
N TYR A 552 53.23 -6.58 -0.19
CA TYR A 552 53.64 -5.72 0.92
C TYR A 552 53.60 -6.27 2.35
N ASP A 553 54.73 -6.87 2.74
CA ASP A 553 55.29 -6.75 4.10
C ASP A 553 56.83 -6.67 3.92
N ASP A 554 57.39 -5.46 3.97
CA ASP A 554 58.74 -5.24 4.50
C ASP A 554 58.89 -3.76 4.91
N ASP A 555 58.91 -3.53 6.23
CA ASP A 555 59.90 -2.73 6.94
C ASP A 555 59.35 -2.23 8.29
N ARG A 556 59.91 -2.79 9.37
CA ARG A 556 59.84 -2.23 10.73
C ARG A 556 61.20 -1.69 11.12
N VAL A 557 61.32 -0.40 11.46
CA VAL A 557 62.25 0.09 12.49
C VAL A 557 61.73 1.39 13.17
N HIS A 558 61.71 1.35 14.52
CA HIS A 558 61.74 2.39 15.58
C HIS A 558 60.66 3.48 15.81
N ASP A 559 60.12 3.43 17.04
CA ASP A 559 59.44 4.45 17.89
C ASP A 559 60.53 5.30 18.63
N PRO A 560 60.33 6.58 19.09
CA PRO A 560 59.42 6.96 20.19
C PRO A 560 58.70 8.34 20.07
N HIS A 561 57.46 8.44 20.60
CA HIS A 561 57.09 9.37 21.70
C HIS A 561 55.57 9.45 22.01
N GLU A 562 55.23 9.11 23.28
CA GLU A 562 54.24 9.74 24.20
C GLU A 562 52.76 9.94 23.77
N ARG A 563 51.68 9.64 24.53
CA ARG A 563 51.40 9.51 25.98
C ARG A 563 50.07 8.73 26.23
N LYS A 564 49.94 8.19 27.45
CA LYS A 564 48.87 7.34 28.06
C LYS A 564 47.49 8.03 28.17
N ILE A 565 46.32 7.35 28.31
CA ILE A 565 45.62 6.83 29.55
C ILE A 565 44.19 6.30 29.10
N PRO A 566 43.39 5.47 29.84
CA PRO A 566 43.53 4.08 30.32
C PRO A 566 42.45 3.08 29.79
N ARG A 567 42.82 1.79 29.67
CA ARG A 567 41.91 0.67 29.36
C ARG A 567 41.20 0.13 30.60
N GLN A 568 39.90 0.40 30.76
CA GLN A 568 38.96 -0.50 31.46
C GLN A 568 37.52 -0.34 30.95
N ARG A 569 37.25 -0.65 29.67
CA ARG A 569 35.87 -0.92 29.17
C ARG A 569 35.79 -1.68 27.84
N ALA A 570 36.89 -2.23 27.34
CA ALA A 570 36.95 -2.92 26.04
C ALA A 570 36.92 -4.47 26.10
N SER A 571 37.00 -5.08 27.29
CA SER A 571 37.15 -6.55 27.41
C SER A 571 35.84 -7.34 27.58
N ARG A 572 34.67 -6.68 27.71
CA ARG A 572 33.35 -7.38 27.77
C ARG A 572 32.61 -7.44 26.44
N TRP A 573 32.92 -6.56 25.49
CA TRP A 573 32.24 -6.52 24.19
C TRP A 573 32.84 -7.50 23.18
N ALA A 574 34.17 -7.66 23.16
CA ALA A 574 34.86 -8.62 22.29
C ALA A 574 34.51 -10.09 22.60
N ARG A 575 34.29 -10.44 23.88
CA ARG A 575 33.88 -11.81 24.28
C ARG A 575 32.41 -12.14 23.96
N ARG A 576 31.51 -11.15 23.88
CA ARG A 576 30.11 -11.34 23.47
C ARG A 576 29.95 -11.45 21.95
N SER A 577 30.74 -10.71 21.18
CA SER A 577 30.74 -10.78 19.71
C SER A 577 31.27 -12.13 19.19
N SER A 578 32.33 -12.66 19.80
CA SER A 578 32.89 -13.96 19.41
C SER A 578 31.96 -15.13 19.73
N ARG A 579 31.26 -15.11 20.88
CA ARG A 579 30.23 -16.13 21.22
C ARG A 579 29.01 -16.09 20.30
N LYS A 580 28.57 -14.90 19.88
CA LYS A 580 27.47 -14.76 18.91
C LYS A 580 27.86 -15.28 17.51
N LYS A 581 29.10 -15.05 17.05
CA LYS A 581 29.61 -15.60 15.78
C LYS A 581 29.76 -17.13 15.79
N THR A 582 30.22 -17.72 16.91
CA THR A 582 30.35 -19.18 17.03
C THR A 582 28.99 -19.88 17.11
N ASN A 583 28.00 -19.27 17.80
CA ASN A 583 26.64 -19.83 17.86
C ASN A 583 25.89 -19.71 16.52
N ARG A 584 26.12 -18.64 15.74
CA ARG A 584 25.55 -18.51 14.39
C ARG A 584 26.10 -19.54 13.41
N ARG A 585 27.39 -19.89 13.51
CA ARG A 585 28.01 -20.94 12.69
C ARG A 585 27.51 -22.34 13.06
N LYS A 586 27.30 -22.62 14.35
CA LYS A 586 26.69 -23.89 14.79
C LYS A 586 25.22 -24.02 14.39
N ALA A 587 24.45 -22.93 14.41
CA ALA A 587 23.07 -22.93 13.94
C ALA A 587 22.98 -23.20 12.43
N GLN A 588 23.82 -22.54 11.61
CA GLN A 588 23.88 -22.79 10.17
C GLN A 588 24.35 -24.21 9.81
N GLN A 589 25.25 -24.79 10.62
CA GLN A 589 25.75 -26.14 10.36
C GLN A 589 24.71 -27.22 10.71
N ASN A 590 23.92 -27.01 11.78
CA ASN A 590 22.80 -27.89 12.11
C ASN A 590 21.65 -27.80 11.09
N GLU A 591 21.47 -26.63 10.44
CA GLU A 591 20.46 -26.40 9.39
C GLU A 591 20.85 -27.06 8.05
N LEU A 592 22.16 -27.12 7.77
CA LEU A 592 22.75 -27.86 6.65
C LEU A 592 22.69 -29.38 6.86
N GLU A 593 22.98 -29.85 8.08
CA GLU A 593 22.89 -31.29 8.41
C GLU A 593 21.42 -31.79 8.43
N SER A 594 20.43 -30.94 8.75
CA SER A 594 19.01 -31.33 8.65
C SER A 594 18.51 -31.35 7.21
N THR A 595 18.99 -30.46 6.34
CA THR A 595 18.62 -30.45 4.92
C THR A 595 19.29 -31.59 4.14
N GLU A 596 20.50 -32.01 4.49
CA GLU A 596 21.12 -33.23 3.93
C GLU A 596 20.40 -34.53 4.39
N SER A 597 19.86 -34.56 5.61
CA SER A 597 19.04 -35.69 6.09
C SER A 597 17.70 -35.80 5.35
N GLU A 598 17.03 -34.67 5.08
CA GLU A 598 15.75 -34.65 4.35
C GLU A 598 15.91 -34.97 2.86
N LEU A 599 17.05 -34.63 2.25
CA LEU A 599 17.38 -35.00 0.87
C LEU A 599 17.74 -36.50 0.73
N SER A 600 18.38 -37.09 1.74
CA SER A 600 18.67 -38.54 1.78
C SER A 600 17.41 -39.38 1.92
N ASP A 601 16.39 -38.90 2.64
CA ASP A 601 15.11 -39.63 2.79
C ASP A 601 14.22 -39.53 1.53
N CYS A 602 14.37 -38.48 0.72
CA CYS A 602 13.69 -38.37 -0.57
C CYS A 602 14.32 -39.24 -1.67
N GLU A 603 15.65 -39.47 -1.65
CA GLU A 603 16.31 -40.35 -2.63
C GLU A 603 16.02 -41.84 -2.40
N GLN A 604 15.68 -42.26 -1.17
CA GLN A 604 15.33 -43.66 -0.88
C GLN A 604 13.88 -44.04 -1.25
N ILE A 605 12.99 -43.08 -1.48
CA ILE A 605 11.59 -43.36 -1.85
C ILE A 605 11.43 -43.54 -3.38
N THR A 606 12.40 -43.08 -4.18
CA THR A 606 12.37 -43.17 -5.66
C THR A 606 13.03 -44.41 -6.28
N VAL A 607 13.43 -45.42 -5.50
CA VAL A 607 14.11 -46.63 -6.02
C VAL A 607 13.30 -47.93 -5.84
N GLN A 608 11.99 -47.86 -5.55
CA GLN A 608 11.18 -49.08 -5.37
C GLN A 608 9.86 -49.18 -6.15
N GLU A 609 9.57 -48.29 -7.09
CA GLU A 609 8.43 -48.45 -7.99
C GLU A 609 8.87 -48.15 -9.43
N ASP A 610 9.35 -49.19 -10.13
CA ASP A 610 9.27 -49.32 -11.58
C ASP A 610 9.56 -50.78 -11.96
N SER A 611 8.54 -51.62 -11.87
CA SER A 611 8.47 -52.86 -12.64
C SER A 611 7.02 -53.29 -12.86
N GLU A 612 6.69 -53.44 -14.13
CA GLU A 612 5.60 -54.25 -14.71
C GLU A 612 4.27 -53.54 -15.09
N GLU A 613 4.26 -53.22 -16.38
CA GLU A 613 3.17 -53.07 -17.34
C GLU A 613 2.25 -54.32 -17.38
N THR A 614 0.92 -54.15 -17.49
CA THR A 614 0.00 -54.71 -18.53
C THR A 614 -1.48 -54.85 -18.08
N ASP A 615 -2.35 -54.36 -18.97
CA ASP A 615 -3.67 -54.85 -19.42
C ASP A 615 -4.88 -55.14 -18.48
N ASN A 616 -6.03 -54.71 -19.03
CA ASN A 616 -7.42 -55.22 -18.95
C ASN A 616 -8.44 -54.65 -17.93
N GLU A 617 -9.48 -54.06 -18.55
CA GLU A 617 -10.94 -54.29 -18.42
C GLU A 617 -11.68 -54.26 -17.06
N GLU A 618 -12.79 -53.52 -17.10
CA GLU A 618 -14.12 -53.71 -16.46
C GLU A 618 -14.30 -53.65 -14.92
N ASP A 619 -15.14 -52.67 -14.54
CA ASP A 619 -16.32 -52.75 -13.66
C ASP A 619 -16.25 -53.60 -12.35
N CYS A 620 -16.34 -52.93 -11.19
CA CYS A 620 -17.43 -53.18 -10.21
C CYS A 620 -17.26 -52.49 -8.85
N SER A 621 -18.31 -51.73 -8.53
CA SER A 621 -18.90 -51.43 -7.23
C SER A 621 -18.71 -52.44 -6.07
N LEU A 622 -18.49 -51.88 -4.86
CA LEU A 622 -18.95 -52.29 -3.52
C LEU A 622 -18.60 -53.70 -2.96
N GLU A 623 -18.06 -53.67 -1.74
CA GLU A 623 -18.40 -54.45 -0.51
C GLU A 623 -17.07 -54.85 0.18
N GLN A 624 -16.77 -54.44 1.41
CA GLN A 624 -17.07 -55.31 2.55
C GLN A 624 -16.96 -54.58 3.89
N LYS A 625 -18.09 -54.60 4.59
CA LYS A 625 -18.22 -54.40 6.04
C LYS A 625 -17.45 -55.47 6.84
N ARG A 626 -16.90 -55.00 7.96
CA ARG A 626 -16.80 -55.67 9.28
C ARG A 626 -15.78 -56.82 9.42
N ARG A 627 -14.74 -56.55 10.22
CA ARG A 627 -14.38 -57.40 11.37
C ARG A 627 -14.32 -56.60 12.69
N ARG A 628 -15.30 -56.98 13.54
CA ARG A 628 -15.50 -56.80 14.99
C ARG A 628 -14.21 -56.60 15.81
N LYS A 629 -14.16 -55.57 16.66
CA LYS A 629 -14.51 -55.59 18.12
C LYS A 629 -13.69 -56.60 18.94
N SER A 630 -12.79 -56.12 19.80
CA SER A 630 -13.03 -55.94 21.26
C SER A 630 -11.73 -56.07 22.07
N ARG A 631 -11.40 -55.02 22.84
CA ARG A 631 -11.08 -55.07 24.29
C ARG A 631 -10.86 -53.65 24.83
N LYS A 632 -11.79 -53.23 25.68
CA LYS A 632 -11.70 -52.14 26.69
C LYS A 632 -11.37 -52.82 28.05
N PRO A 633 -11.25 -52.11 29.19
CA PRO A 633 -10.28 -51.07 29.58
C PRO A 633 -9.69 -51.37 31.00
N GLY A 634 -8.88 -50.48 31.59
CA GLY A 634 -8.61 -50.54 33.04
C GLY A 634 -7.56 -49.56 33.58
N HIS A 635 -8.05 -48.55 34.29
CA HIS A 635 -7.46 -47.76 35.40
C HIS A 635 -5.93 -47.62 35.56
N ALA A 636 -5.44 -46.37 35.51
CA ALA A 636 -5.09 -45.54 36.67
C ALA A 636 -4.92 -44.08 36.23
#